data_AF-A0A835AXM6-F1
#
_entry.id   AF-A0A835AXM6-F1
#
_cell.length_a   1.000
_cell.length_b   1.000
_cell.length_c   1.000
_cell.angle_alpha   90.00
_cell.angle_beta   90.00
_cell.angle_gamma   90.00
#
_symmetry.space_group_name_H-M   'P 1'
#
loop_
_entity.id
_entity.type
_entity.pdbx_description
1 polymer ?
#
loop_
_entity_poly.entity_id
_entity_poly.type
_entity_poly.pdbx_seq_one_letter_code
_entity_poly.pdbx_strand_id
1 'polypeptide(L)'
;MYGLEELFEASEGDCPCLRKVCISRCPDLKRLPCTPVKELVLHCGYQLPDIPELASLVSLKIEGFHGVKSFTLPAAAALPVLRKLEIRSCKELSSVDGLSALTSVHRLKMTGCPKLALPITDRLTT
;
A
#
# COMPACT_ATOMS: atom_id res chain seq x y z
N MET A 1 6.95 -7.90 23.37
CA MET A 1 5.67 -7.16 23.47
C MET A 1 5.74 -6.02 22.46
N TYR A 2 5.22 -6.19 21.25
CA TYR A 2 5.10 -5.10 20.28
C TYR A 2 3.72 -5.20 19.61
N GLY A 3 2.67 -5.06 20.44
CA GLY A 3 1.25 -5.15 20.03
C GLY A 3 0.70 -3.78 19.63
N LEU A 4 1.32 -3.14 18.64
CA LEU A 4 0.77 -1.90 18.09
C LEU A 4 -0.28 -2.27 17.02
N GLU A 5 -1.54 -2.37 17.43
CA GLU A 5 -2.64 -2.76 16.54
C GLU A 5 -3.12 -1.62 15.63
N GLU A 6 -2.91 -0.37 16.08
CA GLU A 6 -3.34 0.85 15.40
C GLU A 6 -2.25 1.92 15.50
N LEU A 7 -2.06 2.69 14.42
CA LEU A 7 -1.31 3.94 14.49
C LEU A 7 -2.28 5.04 14.90
N PHE A 8 -2.10 5.57 16.12
CA PHE A 8 -2.91 6.67 16.61
C PHE A 8 -2.84 7.87 15.65
N GLU A 9 -4.02 8.44 15.39
CA GLU A 9 -4.19 9.66 14.63
C GLU A 9 -3.40 10.77 15.32
N ALA A 10 -2.41 11.34 14.63
CA ALA A 10 -1.94 12.67 14.98
C ALA A 10 -3.13 13.61 14.79
N SER A 11 -3.49 14.38 15.81
CA SER A 11 -4.63 15.30 15.76
C SER A 11 -4.50 16.28 14.57
N GLU A 12 -5.62 16.83 14.09
CA GLU A 12 -5.66 17.92 13.10
C GLU A 12 -4.88 19.14 13.61
N GLY A 13 -3.56 19.11 13.50
CA GLY A 13 -2.67 20.12 14.07
C GLY A 13 -1.26 19.62 14.36
N ASP A 14 -1.05 18.32 14.56
CA ASP A 14 0.23 17.82 15.07
C ASP A 14 1.30 17.59 13.99
N CYS A 15 0.94 17.53 12.71
CA CYS A 15 1.89 17.20 11.64
C CYS A 15 1.49 17.76 10.25
N PRO A 16 1.38 19.09 10.04
CA PRO A 16 0.98 19.67 8.75
C PRO A 16 1.94 19.36 7.58
N CYS A 17 3.09 18.73 7.85
CA CYS A 17 4.12 18.41 6.88
C CYS A 17 4.35 16.91 6.67
N LEU A 18 3.53 16.01 7.25
CA LEU A 18 3.75 14.57 7.11
C LEU A 18 3.41 14.09 5.70
N ARG A 19 4.38 14.22 4.82
CA ARG A 19 4.28 13.81 3.42
C ARG A 19 4.45 12.31 3.26
N LYS A 20 5.11 11.65 4.20
CA LYS A 20 5.52 10.26 4.07
C LYS A 20 5.40 9.50 5.39
N VAL A 21 4.67 8.39 5.35
CA VAL A 21 4.53 7.44 6.45
C VAL A 21 5.22 6.14 6.05
N CYS A 22 6.17 5.69 6.87
CA CYS A 22 6.87 4.42 6.69
C CYS A 22 6.56 3.50 7.87
N ILE A 23 5.99 2.34 7.59
CA ILE A 23 5.60 1.34 8.57
C ILE A 23 6.42 0.10 8.31
N SER A 24 7.15 -0.38 9.32
CA SER A 24 8.08 -1.49 9.18
C SER A 24 7.96 -2.46 10.36
N ARG A 25 7.83 -3.76 10.08
CA ARG A 25 7.80 -4.82 11.11
C ARG A 25 6.70 -4.64 12.16
N CYS A 26 5.50 -4.31 11.70
CA CYS A 26 4.31 -4.23 12.55
C CYS A 26 3.39 -5.44 12.29
N PRO A 27 3.54 -6.55 13.04
CA PRO A 27 2.83 -7.80 12.78
C PRO A 27 1.33 -7.72 13.12
N ASP A 28 0.97 -6.88 14.09
CA ASP A 28 -0.40 -6.78 14.61
C ASP A 28 -1.15 -5.56 14.06
N LEU A 29 -0.51 -4.76 13.19
CA LEU A 29 -1.11 -3.53 12.67
C LEU A 29 -2.22 -3.86 11.69
N LYS A 30 -3.46 -3.63 12.13
CA LYS A 30 -4.66 -3.87 11.31
C LYS A 30 -5.10 -2.59 10.60
N ARG A 31 -4.85 -1.43 11.21
CA ARG A 31 -5.39 -0.15 10.75
C ARG A 31 -4.29 0.88 10.52
N LEU A 32 -4.37 1.51 9.36
CA LEU A 32 -3.53 2.64 8.98
C LEU A 32 -4.16 3.96 9.43
N PRO A 33 -3.36 5.01 9.64
CA PRO A 33 -3.89 6.32 10.01
C PRO A 33 -4.71 6.92 8.85
N CYS A 34 -5.84 7.55 9.17
CA CYS A 34 -6.69 8.27 8.21
C CYS A 34 -6.18 9.70 7.92
N THR A 35 -4.99 10.05 8.42
CA THR A 35 -4.39 11.39 8.24
C THR A 35 -3.99 11.63 6.79
N PRO A 36 -4.00 12.89 6.29
CA PRO A 36 -3.63 13.21 4.92
C PRO A 36 -2.14 12.93 4.64
N VAL A 37 -1.86 11.73 4.13
CA VAL A 37 -0.52 11.27 3.75
C VAL A 37 -0.36 11.30 2.23
N LYS A 38 0.81 11.71 1.73
CA LYS A 38 1.13 11.71 0.28
C LYS A 38 1.85 10.45 -0.17
N GLU A 39 2.69 9.88 0.70
CA GLU A 39 3.47 8.67 0.44
C GLU A 39 3.29 7.69 1.59
N LEU A 40 2.81 6.49 1.29
CA LEU A 40 2.70 5.40 2.26
C LEU A 40 3.64 4.28 1.85
N VAL A 41 4.53 3.88 2.77
CA VAL A 41 5.45 2.77 2.58
C VAL A 41 5.18 1.73 3.66
N LEU A 42 4.72 0.56 3.23
CA LEU A 42 4.54 -0.62 4.07
C LEU A 42 5.69 -1.58 3.79
N HIS A 43 6.43 -1.98 4.81
CA HIS A 43 7.61 -2.84 4.68
C HIS A 43 7.62 -3.95 5.72
N CYS A 44 7.97 -5.17 5.30
CA CYS A 44 8.25 -6.31 6.18
C CYS A 44 7.14 -6.58 7.22
N GLY A 45 6.12 -7.34 6.86
CA GLY A 45 5.11 -7.83 7.79
C GLY A 45 4.60 -9.22 7.43
N TYR A 46 3.80 -9.80 8.31
CA TYR A 46 3.15 -11.10 8.08
C TYR A 46 1.77 -10.95 7.41
N GLN A 47 1.12 -9.80 7.58
CA GLN A 47 -0.18 -9.47 7.01
C GLN A 47 -0.15 -8.04 6.46
N LEU A 48 -0.85 -7.79 5.35
CA LEU A 48 -1.05 -6.43 4.85
C LEU A 48 -2.26 -5.81 5.57
N PRO A 49 -2.14 -4.58 6.11
CA PRO A 49 -3.28 -3.87 6.67
C PRO A 49 -4.25 -3.45 5.57
N ASP A 50 -5.51 -3.25 5.95
CA ASP A 50 -6.48 -2.63 5.06
C ASP A 50 -6.08 -1.18 4.80
N ILE A 51 -6.13 -0.76 3.53
CA ILE A 51 -5.87 0.63 3.15
C ILE A 51 -7.19 1.41 3.27
N PRO A 52 -7.31 2.36 4.21
CA PRO A 52 -8.51 3.19 4.34
C PRO A 52 -8.61 4.18 3.18
N GLU A 53 -9.64 5.02 3.20
CA GLU A 53 -9.70 6.18 2.32
C GLU A 53 -8.54 7.13 2.61
N LEU A 54 -7.68 7.32 1.61
CA LEU A 54 -6.51 8.19 1.69
C LEU A 54 -6.57 9.16 0.50
N ALA A 55 -7.48 10.13 0.59
CA ALA A 55 -7.79 11.08 -0.49
C ALA A 55 -6.58 11.90 -1.00
N SER A 56 -5.52 12.02 -0.18
CA SER A 56 -4.29 12.75 -0.53
C SER A 56 -3.13 11.85 -0.98
N LEU A 57 -3.31 10.52 -1.02
CA LEU A 57 -2.23 9.57 -1.28
C LEU A 57 -1.83 9.57 -2.75
N VAL A 58 -0.57 9.93 -3.02
CA VAL A 58 0.01 9.99 -4.36
C VAL A 58 0.86 8.76 -4.68
N SER A 59 1.50 8.18 -3.66
CA SER A 59 2.37 7.01 -3.82
C SER A 59 2.13 5.97 -2.73
N LEU A 60 1.88 4.73 -3.16
CA LEU A 60 1.79 3.55 -2.31
C LEU A 60 2.93 2.59 -2.64
N LYS A 61 3.71 2.19 -1.65
CA LYS A 61 4.76 1.19 -1.77
C LYS A 61 4.56 0.08 -0.76
N ILE A 62 4.55 -1.16 -1.24
CA ILE A 62 4.46 -2.38 -0.44
C ILE A 62 5.71 -3.20 -0.69
N GLU A 63 6.42 -3.60 0.36
CA GLU A 63 7.67 -4.35 0.21
C GLU A 63 7.84 -5.44 1.27
N GLY A 64 8.33 -6.61 0.87
CA GLY A 64 8.81 -7.63 1.82
C GLY A 64 7.72 -8.34 2.63
N PHE A 65 6.48 -8.40 2.14
CA PHE A 65 5.41 -9.20 2.75
C PHE A 65 5.47 -10.63 2.21
N HIS A 66 6.32 -11.46 2.83
CA HIS A 66 6.58 -12.80 2.33
C HIS A 66 5.49 -13.83 2.69
N GLY A 67 4.64 -13.59 3.68
CA GLY A 67 3.56 -14.53 4.07
C GLY A 67 2.22 -14.26 3.40
N VAL A 68 2.07 -13.15 2.69
CA VAL A 68 0.79 -12.69 2.14
C VAL A 68 0.57 -13.30 0.75
N LYS A 69 -0.58 -13.96 0.57
CA LYS A 69 -0.95 -14.64 -0.68
C LYS A 69 -1.80 -13.79 -1.62
N SER A 70 -2.70 -12.99 -1.06
CA SER A 70 -3.56 -12.08 -1.82
C SER A 70 -3.59 -10.72 -1.14
N PHE A 71 -3.82 -9.69 -1.93
CA PHE A 71 -4.00 -8.32 -1.44
C PHE A 71 -5.11 -7.64 -2.23
N THR A 72 -6.05 -7.00 -1.52
CA THR A 72 -7.14 -6.27 -2.16
C THR A 72 -6.89 -4.78 -2.00
N LEU A 73 -6.80 -4.08 -3.11
CA LEU A 73 -6.76 -2.63 -3.13
C LEU A 73 -8.15 -2.06 -2.87
N PRO A 74 -8.27 -0.91 -2.20
CA PRO A 74 -9.55 -0.27 -1.99
C PRO A 74 -10.11 0.26 -3.32
N ALA A 75 -11.39 0.65 -3.32
CA ALA A 75 -12.03 1.23 -4.48
C ALA A 75 -11.30 2.48 -4.99
N ALA A 76 -11.42 2.76 -6.29
CA ALA A 76 -10.81 3.93 -6.93
C ALA A 76 -11.11 5.25 -6.20
N ALA A 77 -12.35 5.38 -5.70
CA ALA A 77 -12.82 6.54 -4.96
C ALA A 77 -12.06 6.77 -3.65
N ALA A 78 -11.51 5.71 -3.05
CA ALA A 78 -10.71 5.79 -1.82
C ALA A 78 -9.29 6.30 -2.06
N LEU A 79 -8.79 6.20 -3.29
CA LEU A 79 -7.43 6.58 -3.72
C LEU A 79 -7.45 7.48 -4.97
N PRO A 80 -8.21 8.60 -4.96
CA PRO A 80 -8.56 9.35 -6.16
C PRO A 80 -7.36 10.00 -6.86
N VAL A 81 -6.28 10.29 -6.12
CA VAL A 81 -5.08 10.97 -6.63
C VAL A 81 -3.84 10.07 -6.70
N LEU A 82 -3.98 8.76 -6.50
CA LEU A 82 -2.85 7.83 -6.50
C LEU A 82 -2.20 7.76 -7.88
N ARG A 83 -0.93 8.16 -7.97
CA ARG A 83 -0.17 8.14 -9.24
C ARG A 83 0.78 6.97 -9.34
N LYS A 84 1.25 6.44 -8.20
CA LYS A 84 2.31 5.46 -8.14
C LYS A 84 1.95 4.30 -7.21
N LEU A 85 2.01 3.08 -7.73
CA LEU A 85 1.87 1.84 -6.98
C LEU A 85 3.10 0.96 -7.22
N GLU A 86 3.83 0.63 -6.15
CA GLU A 86 4.93 -0.33 -6.21
C GLU A 86 4.71 -1.49 -5.25
N ILE A 87 4.83 -2.73 -5.74
CA ILE A 87 4.83 -3.93 -4.91
C ILE A 87 6.13 -4.69 -5.14
N ARG A 88 6.91 -4.92 -4.08
CA ARG A 88 8.27 -5.49 -4.20
C ARG A 88 8.49 -6.64 -3.23
N SER A 89 9.23 -7.65 -3.69
CA SER A 89 9.75 -8.72 -2.82
C SER A 89 8.67 -9.46 -2.02
N CYS A 90 7.43 -9.56 -2.51
CA CYS A 90 6.35 -10.32 -1.85
C CYS A 90 6.31 -11.74 -2.43
N LYS A 91 6.99 -12.68 -1.77
CA LYS A 91 7.33 -14.01 -2.34
C LYS A 91 6.12 -14.92 -2.54
N GLU A 92 5.16 -14.86 -1.63
CA GLU A 92 3.96 -15.70 -1.66
C GLU A 92 2.77 -15.02 -2.34
N LEU A 93 2.88 -13.73 -2.71
CA LEU A 93 1.78 -12.97 -3.28
C LEU A 93 1.47 -13.49 -4.68
N SER A 94 0.27 -14.04 -4.84
CA SER A 94 -0.22 -14.63 -6.09
C SER A 94 -1.30 -13.81 -6.78
N SER A 95 -2.05 -12.98 -6.05
CA SER A 95 -3.08 -12.11 -6.62
C SER A 95 -3.09 -10.72 -5.99
N VAL A 96 -3.44 -9.72 -6.79
CA VAL A 96 -3.75 -8.37 -6.32
C VAL A 96 -5.05 -7.91 -6.97
N ASP A 97 -6.09 -7.83 -6.16
CA ASP A 97 -7.44 -7.46 -6.60
C ASP A 97 -7.62 -5.94 -6.54
N GLY A 98 -8.51 -5.39 -7.37
CA GLY A 98 -8.79 -3.95 -7.41
C GLY A 98 -7.80 -3.12 -8.24
N LEU A 99 -6.75 -3.73 -8.82
CA LEU A 99 -5.80 -3.03 -9.71
C LEU A 99 -6.49 -2.34 -10.89
N SER A 100 -7.48 -3.01 -11.53
CA SER A 100 -8.22 -2.48 -12.67
C SER A 100 -9.10 -1.27 -12.32
N ALA A 101 -9.44 -1.10 -11.05
CA ALA A 101 -10.23 0.04 -10.59
C ALA A 101 -9.37 1.31 -10.41
N LEU A 102 -8.05 1.19 -10.27
CA LEU A 102 -7.16 2.33 -10.01
C LEU A 102 -6.87 3.15 -11.27
N THR A 103 -7.85 3.93 -11.73
CA THR A 103 -7.78 4.76 -12.95
C THR A 103 -6.79 5.91 -12.88
N SER A 104 -6.39 6.34 -11.68
CA SER A 104 -5.47 7.45 -11.44
C SER A 104 -3.99 7.08 -11.54
N VAL A 105 -3.66 5.77 -11.53
CA VAL A 105 -2.28 5.26 -11.45
C VAL A 105 -1.58 5.35 -12.81
N HIS A 106 -0.45 6.06 -12.83
CA HIS A 106 0.39 6.24 -14.03
C HIS A 106 1.68 5.42 -13.97
N ARG A 107 2.05 4.92 -12.78
CA ARG A 107 3.24 4.11 -12.57
C ARG A 107 2.90 2.91 -11.70
N LEU A 108 2.82 1.75 -12.33
CA LEU A 108 2.71 0.46 -11.68
C LEU A 108 4.03 -0.28 -11.81
N LYS A 109 4.63 -0.71 -10.69
CA LYS A 109 5.87 -1.50 -10.69
C LYS A 109 5.75 -2.67 -9.75
N MET A 110 5.97 -3.88 -10.25
CA MET A 110 5.90 -5.10 -9.47
C MET A 110 7.16 -5.92 -9.72
N THR A 111 7.98 -6.14 -8.69
CA THR A 111 9.31 -6.76 -8.84
C THR A 111 9.62 -7.71 -7.69
N GLY A 112 10.16 -8.90 -7.97
CA GLY A 112 10.48 -9.86 -6.91
C GLY A 112 9.24 -10.50 -6.25
N CYS A 113 8.13 -10.57 -6.99
CA CYS A 113 6.90 -11.27 -6.59
C CYS A 113 6.70 -12.49 -7.53
N PRO A 114 7.42 -13.61 -7.33
CA PRO A 114 7.50 -14.70 -8.30
C PRO A 114 6.20 -15.48 -8.50
N LYS A 115 5.30 -15.49 -7.51
CA LYS A 115 3.99 -16.18 -7.62
C LYS A 115 2.89 -15.31 -8.21
N LEU A 116 3.16 -14.02 -8.39
CA LEU A 116 2.15 -13.06 -8.79
C LEU A 116 1.84 -13.22 -10.28
N ALA A 117 0.68 -13.78 -10.57
CA ALA A 117 0.15 -13.85 -11.92
C ALA A 117 -0.57 -12.54 -12.22
N LEU A 118 0.16 -11.57 -12.78
CA LEU A 118 -0.49 -10.37 -13.32
C LEU A 118 -1.13 -10.72 -14.67
N PRO A 119 -2.30 -10.13 -14.99
CA PRO A 119 -2.66 -10.00 -16.39
C PRO A 119 -1.53 -9.19 -17.03
N ILE A 120 -0.83 -9.82 -17.98
CA ILE A 120 0.28 -9.25 -18.74
C ILE A 120 -0.23 -7.92 -19.30
N THR A 121 0.11 -6.81 -18.64
CA THR A 121 -0.21 -5.48 -19.12
C THR A 121 1.06 -4.95 -19.72
N ASP A 122 1.21 -5.24 -21.02
CA ASP A 122 2.23 -4.75 -21.96
C ASP A 122 2.24 -3.20 -22.11
N ARG A 123 1.91 -2.43 -21.08
CA ARG A 123 1.67 -0.98 -21.21
C ARG A 123 2.36 -0.06 -20.20
N LEU A 124 3.42 -0.51 -19.51
CA LEU A 124 4.28 0.41 -18.76
C LEU A 124 5.78 0.11 -18.92
N THR A 125 6.24 0.10 -20.16
CA THR A 125 7.63 0.45 -20.48
C THR A 125 7.62 1.60 -21.48
N THR A 126 7.59 2.82 -20.97
CA THR A 126 8.16 3.99 -21.67
C THR A 126 8.65 4.99 -20.63
#